data_AF-A0A1M7G1W7-F1
#
_entry.id   AF-A0A1M7G1W7-F1
#
_cell.length_a   1.000
_cell.length_b   1.000
_cell.length_c   1.000
_cell.angle_alpha   90.00
_cell.angle_beta   90.00
_cell.angle_gamma   90.00
#
_symmetry.space_group_name_H-M   'P 1'
#
loop_
_entity.id
_entity.type
_entity.pdbx_description
1 polymer ?
#
loop_
_entity_poly.entity_id
_entity_poly.type
_entity_poly.pdbx_seq_one_letter_code
_entity_poly.pdbx_strand_id
1 'polypeptide(L)'
;MNIQRISAADTLQLRRDVLYPNESLQAVKVDGDDDGLHFGVYEGTQLVTVVSLFLQGPEAQFRKLATHPGCQGRGYGKAILAHLTDFCRAQGVKTLWCNARNTAVSFYEKLGYRTVGDYFTKQGIVFVKMQIPIESKIMPSFEIIPAIDIIDGKCVRLTQGDYNQQKVYNEHPLEVAKEFEALGVKRLHLVDLDGAKKGAVVNWKVLENIAGKTSLVTDFGGGIKTEKDLQIVFESGAALATIGSVAAKEPELFFTWVKQYGPEKIFLGADVKEEKIAVGGWLETTGLSVYDFLASNIAQGVHHIFCTDIAKDGLLQGPSVDLYKKILAQFRGINFVASGGVSNIDDVAVLKEIGCSGVIIGKAIYEGKISMAELKTFL
;
A
#
# COMPACT_ATOMS: atom_id res chain seq x y z
N MET A 1 -11.88 12.67 -18.74
CA MET A 1 -11.55 13.80 -17.83
C MET A 1 -10.05 13.75 -17.56
N ASN A 2 -9.33 14.82 -17.85
CA ASN A 2 -7.87 14.87 -17.73
C ASN A 2 -7.47 15.99 -16.76
N ILE A 3 -6.72 15.67 -15.69
CA ILE A 3 -6.25 16.66 -14.70
C ILE A 3 -4.77 16.94 -14.96
N GLN A 4 -4.41 18.22 -15.08
CA GLN A 4 -3.05 18.63 -15.42
C GLN A 4 -2.59 19.79 -14.56
N ARG A 5 -1.27 19.90 -14.36
CA ARG A 5 -0.65 21.13 -13.86
C ARG A 5 -0.69 22.18 -14.97
N ILE A 6 -1.12 23.38 -14.64
CA ILE A 6 -1.27 24.51 -15.57
C ILE A 6 -0.55 25.74 -15.01
N SER A 7 -0.42 26.79 -15.81
CA SER A 7 0.13 28.07 -15.33
C SER A 7 -0.91 28.87 -14.54
N ALA A 8 -0.46 29.85 -13.74
CA ALA A 8 -1.35 30.80 -13.09
C ALA A 8 -2.24 31.53 -14.13
N ALA A 9 -1.65 31.91 -15.26
CA ALA A 9 -2.33 32.63 -16.34
C ALA A 9 -3.52 31.83 -16.92
N ASP A 10 -3.35 30.51 -17.09
CA ASP A 10 -4.41 29.62 -17.60
C ASP A 10 -5.65 29.59 -16.68
N THR A 11 -5.49 29.90 -15.39
CA THR A 11 -6.60 29.91 -14.45
C THR A 11 -7.46 31.16 -14.52
N LEU A 12 -6.89 32.30 -14.94
CA LEU A 12 -7.48 33.64 -14.69
C LEU A 12 -8.82 33.81 -15.37
N GLN A 13 -8.93 33.33 -16.61
CA GLN A 13 -10.14 33.44 -17.41
C GLN A 13 -11.33 32.76 -16.72
N LEU A 14 -11.16 31.49 -16.32
CA LEU A 14 -12.23 30.73 -15.68
C LEU A 14 -12.52 31.23 -14.26
N ARG A 15 -11.51 31.70 -13.52
CA ARG A 15 -11.71 32.35 -12.21
C ARG A 15 -12.58 33.59 -12.34
N ARG A 16 -12.32 34.46 -13.32
CA ARG A 16 -13.13 35.65 -13.58
C ARG A 16 -14.55 35.25 -13.93
N ASP A 17 -14.73 34.49 -15.00
CA ASP A 17 -16.06 34.20 -15.54
C ASP A 17 -16.97 33.49 -14.53
N VAL A 18 -16.42 32.63 -13.67
CA VAL A 18 -17.20 31.84 -12.70
C VAL A 18 -17.33 32.53 -11.34
N LEU A 19 -16.26 33.11 -10.82
CA LEU A 19 -16.24 33.60 -9.43
C LEU A 19 -16.52 35.10 -9.33
N TYR A 20 -16.11 35.88 -10.34
CA TYR A 20 -16.14 37.35 -10.35
C TYR A 20 -16.38 37.89 -11.79
N PRO A 21 -17.54 37.64 -12.40
CA PRO A 21 -17.75 37.86 -13.85
C PRO A 21 -17.62 39.32 -14.30
N ASN A 22 -17.74 40.27 -13.37
CA ASN A 22 -17.67 41.71 -13.66
C ASN A 22 -16.28 42.31 -13.38
N GLU A 23 -15.29 41.51 -13.00
CA GLU A 23 -13.96 41.95 -12.63
C GLU A 23 -12.95 41.82 -13.79
N SER A 24 -11.83 42.53 -13.71
CA SER A 24 -10.72 42.35 -14.65
C SER A 24 -9.93 41.06 -14.37
N LEU A 25 -9.17 40.56 -15.36
CA LEU A 25 -8.25 39.42 -15.13
C LEU A 25 -7.19 39.73 -14.07
N GLN A 26 -6.80 41.00 -13.94
CA GLN A 26 -5.85 41.44 -12.91
C GLN A 26 -6.46 41.39 -11.51
N ALA A 27 -7.75 41.70 -11.37
CA ALA A 27 -8.46 41.70 -10.08
C ALA A 27 -8.72 40.28 -9.53
N VAL A 28 -8.64 39.25 -10.37
CA VAL A 28 -8.83 37.83 -9.95
C VAL A 28 -7.53 37.07 -9.71
N LYS A 29 -6.38 37.75 -9.89
CA LYS A 29 -5.10 37.26 -9.40
C LYS A 29 -5.12 37.14 -7.89
N VAL A 30 -4.28 36.25 -7.40
CA VAL A 30 -4.22 35.89 -5.99
C VAL A 30 -2.79 36.08 -5.51
N ASP A 31 -2.63 36.65 -4.32
CA ASP A 31 -1.31 36.76 -3.68
C ASP A 31 -0.65 35.37 -3.59
N GLY A 32 0.58 35.29 -4.09
CA GLY A 32 1.36 34.07 -4.21
C GLY A 32 1.07 33.23 -5.46
N ASP A 33 0.26 33.69 -6.43
CA ASP A 33 -0.01 32.94 -7.67
C ASP A 33 1.29 32.53 -8.39
N ASP A 34 2.36 33.32 -8.33
CA ASP A 34 3.63 32.96 -8.99
C ASP A 34 4.32 31.76 -8.32
N ASP A 35 4.09 31.55 -7.02
CA ASP A 35 4.65 30.44 -6.22
C ASP A 35 3.64 29.29 -6.03
N GLY A 36 2.40 29.48 -6.48
CA GLY A 36 1.30 28.55 -6.32
C GLY A 36 1.37 27.35 -7.26
N LEU A 37 0.72 26.26 -6.86
CA LEU A 37 0.50 25.11 -7.72
C LEU A 37 -0.89 25.21 -8.34
N HIS A 38 -0.99 25.24 -9.67
CA HIS A 38 -2.27 25.37 -10.35
C HIS A 38 -2.62 24.10 -11.09
N PHE A 39 -3.88 23.69 -10.96
CA PHE A 39 -4.39 22.48 -11.60
C PHE A 39 -5.64 22.80 -12.40
N GLY A 40 -5.73 22.18 -13.58
CA GLY A 40 -6.83 22.30 -14.51
C GLY A 40 -7.43 20.94 -14.84
N VAL A 41 -8.76 20.89 -14.99
CA VAL A 41 -9.46 19.76 -15.58
C VAL A 41 -9.85 20.09 -17.01
N TYR A 42 -9.48 19.22 -17.93
CA TYR A 42 -9.86 19.28 -19.33
C TYR A 42 -10.93 18.25 -19.68
N GLU A 43 -11.93 18.69 -20.45
CA GLU A 43 -12.87 17.86 -21.20
C GLU A 43 -12.59 18.08 -22.69
N GLY A 44 -12.02 17.06 -23.35
CA GLY A 44 -11.40 17.25 -24.67
C GLY A 44 -10.27 18.27 -24.58
N THR A 45 -10.36 19.34 -25.38
CA THR A 45 -9.41 20.47 -25.38
C THR A 45 -9.84 21.63 -24.49
N GLN A 46 -11.04 21.58 -23.91
CA GLN A 46 -11.60 22.69 -23.14
C GLN A 46 -11.22 22.57 -21.65
N LEU A 47 -10.68 23.66 -21.09
CA LEU A 47 -10.44 23.79 -19.65
C LEU A 47 -11.77 24.08 -18.93
N VAL A 48 -12.27 23.12 -18.15
CA VAL A 48 -13.61 23.16 -17.55
C VAL A 48 -13.61 23.36 -16.04
N THR A 49 -12.49 23.12 -15.35
CA THR A 49 -12.34 23.41 -13.91
C THR A 49 -10.91 23.81 -13.60
N VAL A 50 -10.73 24.79 -12.70
CA VAL A 50 -9.41 25.20 -12.20
C VAL A 50 -9.40 25.28 -10.68
N VAL A 51 -8.23 25.08 -10.09
CA VAL A 51 -7.97 25.31 -8.66
C VAL A 51 -6.51 25.68 -8.45
N SER A 52 -6.20 26.32 -7.33
CA SER A 52 -4.82 26.68 -6.98
C SER A 52 -4.52 26.30 -5.55
N LEU A 53 -3.38 25.67 -5.33
CA LEU A 53 -2.94 25.06 -4.10
C LEU A 53 -1.66 25.75 -3.62
N PHE A 54 -1.65 26.13 -2.35
CA PHE A 54 -0.57 26.84 -1.68
C PHE A 54 -0.11 25.99 -0.50
N LEU A 55 1.14 25.55 -0.50
CA LEU A 55 1.72 24.73 0.56
C LEU A 55 2.24 25.61 1.69
N GLN A 56 1.93 25.25 2.94
CA GLN A 56 2.23 26.00 4.15
C GLN A 56 2.69 25.03 5.25
N GLY A 57 3.84 24.39 5.04
CA GLY A 57 4.38 23.39 5.95
C GLY A 57 3.44 22.18 6.07
N PRO A 58 2.92 21.85 7.27
CA PRO A 58 2.00 20.72 7.46
C PRO A 58 0.58 21.00 6.94
N GLU A 59 0.28 22.21 6.48
CA GLU A 59 -1.02 22.57 5.93
C GLU A 59 -0.91 22.94 4.46
N ALA A 60 -2.00 22.78 3.72
CA ALA A 60 -2.14 23.35 2.40
C ALA A 60 -3.50 24.03 2.26
N GLN A 61 -3.50 25.20 1.64
CA GLN A 61 -4.71 25.93 1.31
C GLN A 61 -4.98 25.79 -0.19
N PHE A 62 -6.17 25.36 -0.57
CA PHE A 62 -6.63 25.55 -1.94
C PHE A 62 -7.56 26.76 -2.06
N ARG A 63 -7.45 27.47 -3.17
CA ARG A 63 -8.15 28.72 -3.46
C ARG A 63 -8.68 28.69 -4.89
N LYS A 64 -9.72 29.49 -5.13
CA LYS A 64 -10.29 29.76 -6.45
C LYS A 64 -10.67 28.50 -7.24
N LEU A 65 -11.28 27.52 -6.57
CA LEU A 65 -11.95 26.40 -7.25
C LEU A 65 -13.10 26.95 -8.09
N ALA A 66 -13.01 26.82 -9.42
CA ALA A 66 -14.00 27.32 -10.36
C ALA A 66 -14.29 26.27 -11.42
N THR A 67 -15.56 25.88 -11.55
CA THR A 67 -16.04 24.97 -12.59
C THR A 67 -17.00 25.72 -13.52
N HIS A 68 -16.76 25.61 -14.82
CA HIS A 68 -17.61 26.23 -15.85
C HIS A 68 -19.10 25.90 -15.62
N PRO A 69 -20.05 26.85 -15.72
CA PRO A 69 -21.45 26.63 -15.33
C PRO A 69 -22.10 25.44 -16.04
N GLY A 70 -21.87 25.29 -17.36
CA GLY A 70 -22.37 24.16 -18.15
C GLY A 70 -21.79 22.78 -17.78
N CYS A 71 -20.76 22.75 -16.94
CA CYS A 71 -20.05 21.56 -16.50
C CYS A 71 -20.28 21.25 -15.00
N GLN A 72 -21.03 22.09 -14.29
CA GLN A 72 -21.34 21.86 -12.87
C GLN A 72 -22.24 20.63 -12.70
N GLY A 73 -22.11 19.95 -11.56
CA GLY A 73 -22.84 18.70 -11.28
C GLY A 73 -22.28 17.45 -11.96
N ARG A 74 -21.29 17.57 -12.86
CA ARG A 74 -20.68 16.43 -13.57
C ARG A 74 -19.48 15.78 -12.87
N GLY A 75 -19.17 16.21 -11.64
CA GLY A 75 -18.11 15.60 -10.82
C GLY A 75 -16.70 16.18 -10.98
N TYR A 76 -16.44 17.14 -11.90
CA TYR A 76 -15.08 17.69 -12.09
C TYR A 76 -14.51 18.32 -10.82
N GLY A 77 -15.32 19.07 -10.06
CA GLY A 77 -14.92 19.66 -8.78
C GLY A 77 -14.55 18.61 -7.73
N LYS A 78 -15.28 17.49 -7.66
CA LYS A 78 -14.94 16.37 -6.77
C LYS A 78 -13.61 15.74 -7.17
N ALA A 79 -13.42 15.50 -8.46
CA ALA A 79 -12.25 14.79 -8.95
C ALA A 79 -10.96 15.63 -8.90
N ILE A 80 -11.02 16.95 -9.13
CA ILE A 80 -9.85 17.81 -8.90
C ILE A 80 -9.51 17.92 -7.40
N LEU A 81 -10.49 17.94 -6.50
CA LEU A 81 -10.23 17.92 -5.05
C LEU A 81 -9.63 16.59 -4.59
N ALA A 82 -10.06 15.45 -5.15
CA ALA A 82 -9.42 14.16 -4.91
C ALA A 82 -7.94 14.17 -5.35
N HIS A 83 -7.66 14.73 -6.53
CA HIS A 83 -6.29 14.92 -7.00
C HIS A 83 -5.45 15.81 -6.06
N LEU A 84 -6.02 16.90 -5.53
CA LEU A 84 -5.33 17.72 -4.54
C LEU A 84 -5.06 16.96 -3.25
N THR A 85 -6.01 16.16 -2.76
CA THR A 85 -5.82 15.31 -1.58
C THR A 85 -4.66 14.34 -1.78
N ASP A 86 -4.59 13.66 -2.92
CA ASP A 86 -3.50 12.73 -3.24
C ASP A 86 -2.15 13.45 -3.37
N PHE A 87 -2.14 14.63 -4.01
CA PHE A 87 -0.95 15.47 -4.12
C PHE A 87 -0.46 15.93 -2.74
N CYS A 88 -1.36 16.47 -1.90
CA CYS A 88 -1.05 16.92 -0.54
C CYS A 88 -0.48 15.78 0.30
N ARG A 89 -1.07 14.58 0.19
CA ARG A 89 -0.59 13.38 0.87
C ARG A 89 0.83 13.03 0.45
N ALA A 90 1.16 13.07 -0.84
CA ALA A 90 2.51 12.81 -1.34
C ALA A 90 3.54 13.85 -0.86
N GLN A 91 3.09 15.06 -0.51
CA GLN A 91 3.93 16.15 0.03
C GLN A 91 3.98 16.17 1.58
N GLY A 92 3.37 15.20 2.27
CA GLY A 92 3.36 15.14 3.74
C GLY A 92 2.49 16.22 4.40
N VAL A 93 1.57 16.83 3.66
CA VAL A 93 0.57 17.76 4.21
C VAL A 93 -0.39 16.97 5.09
N LYS A 94 -0.67 17.49 6.28
CA LYS A 94 -1.56 16.90 7.28
C LYS A 94 -2.99 17.45 7.20
N THR A 95 -3.17 18.66 6.67
CA THR A 95 -4.49 19.29 6.59
C THR A 95 -4.63 20.09 5.31
N LEU A 96 -5.70 19.81 4.57
CA LEU A 96 -6.08 20.56 3.38
C LEU A 96 -7.31 21.41 3.72
N TRP A 97 -7.26 22.70 3.40
CA TRP A 97 -8.33 23.63 3.77
C TRP A 97 -8.61 24.70 2.71
N CYS A 98 -9.79 25.33 2.82
CA CYS A 98 -10.17 26.46 1.99
C CYS A 98 -11.10 27.42 2.76
N ASN A 99 -11.31 28.61 2.18
CA ASN A 99 -12.39 29.49 2.58
C ASN A 99 -13.56 29.27 1.62
N ALA A 100 -14.55 28.49 2.05
CA ALA A 100 -15.72 28.16 1.26
C ALA A 100 -16.74 29.31 1.34
N ARG A 101 -17.38 29.66 0.22
CA ARG A 101 -18.59 30.51 0.24
C ARG A 101 -19.69 29.77 1.01
N ASN A 102 -20.53 30.48 1.75
CA ASN A 102 -21.66 29.87 2.47
C ASN A 102 -22.54 28.98 1.56
N THR A 103 -22.73 29.38 0.30
CA THR A 103 -23.49 28.63 -0.71
C THR A 103 -22.82 27.32 -1.16
N ALA A 104 -21.53 27.13 -0.89
CA ALA A 104 -20.76 25.95 -1.30
C ALA A 104 -20.45 24.99 -0.14
N VAL A 105 -20.87 25.30 1.09
CA VAL A 105 -20.56 24.48 2.28
C VAL A 105 -21.01 23.03 2.11
N SER A 106 -22.26 22.82 1.68
CA SER A 106 -22.83 21.48 1.48
C SER A 106 -22.09 20.64 0.43
N PHE A 107 -21.41 21.26 -0.53
CA PHE A 107 -20.57 20.55 -1.49
C PHE A 107 -19.33 19.97 -0.80
N TYR A 108 -18.66 20.74 0.06
CA TYR A 108 -17.45 20.31 0.77
C TYR A 108 -17.77 19.31 1.90
N GLU A 109 -18.89 19.48 2.61
CA GLU A 109 -19.34 18.52 3.63
C GLU A 109 -19.57 17.11 3.04
N LYS A 110 -20.17 17.02 1.85
CA LYS A 110 -20.32 15.75 1.11
C LYS A 110 -19.00 15.11 0.72
N LEU A 111 -17.90 15.87 0.73
CA LEU A 111 -16.55 15.40 0.47
C LEU A 111 -15.74 15.15 1.75
N GLY A 112 -16.37 15.28 2.93
CA GLY A 112 -15.76 15.00 4.23
C GLY A 112 -15.10 16.21 4.90
N TYR A 113 -15.18 17.41 4.32
CA TYR A 113 -14.68 18.62 4.96
C TYR A 113 -15.60 19.04 6.11
N ARG A 114 -15.01 19.67 7.13
CA ARG A 114 -15.71 20.21 8.29
C ARG A 114 -15.48 21.70 8.41
N THR A 115 -16.48 22.43 8.90
CA THR A 115 -16.38 23.85 9.23
C THR A 115 -15.46 24.05 10.44
N VAL A 116 -14.67 25.12 10.42
CA VAL A 116 -13.79 25.51 11.53
C VAL A 116 -13.90 27.01 11.76
N GLY A 117 -14.34 27.40 12.96
CA GLY A 117 -14.56 28.79 13.34
C GLY A 117 -15.83 29.39 12.75
N ASP A 118 -15.95 30.71 12.89
CA ASP A 118 -17.16 31.46 12.52
C ASP A 118 -17.18 31.88 11.04
N TYR A 119 -18.40 32.19 10.57
CA TYR A 119 -18.58 32.81 9.27
C TYR A 119 -18.02 34.24 9.27
N PHE A 120 -17.42 34.65 8.15
CA PHE A 120 -16.86 35.98 7.98
C PHE A 120 -17.18 36.54 6.59
N THR A 121 -17.18 37.87 6.46
CA THR A 121 -17.54 38.56 5.20
C THR A 121 -16.33 39.23 4.56
N LYS A 122 -16.14 39.03 3.26
CA LYS A 122 -15.15 39.74 2.44
C LYS A 122 -15.81 40.23 1.17
N GLN A 123 -15.73 41.54 0.90
CA GLN A 123 -16.32 42.17 -0.29
C GLN A 123 -17.81 41.81 -0.47
N GLY A 124 -18.58 41.80 0.63
CA GLY A 124 -20.01 41.46 0.61
C GLY A 124 -20.34 39.97 0.44
N ILE A 125 -19.33 39.09 0.32
CA ILE A 125 -19.52 37.64 0.20
C ILE A 125 -19.20 36.98 1.54
N VAL A 126 -20.08 36.09 2.00
CA VAL A 126 -19.95 35.35 3.26
C VAL A 126 -19.17 34.04 3.02
N PHE A 127 -18.17 33.80 3.85
CA PHE A 127 -17.29 32.64 3.83
C PHE A 127 -17.23 31.94 5.18
N VAL A 128 -16.77 30.69 5.19
CA VAL A 128 -16.34 29.95 6.40
C VAL A 128 -15.10 29.13 6.05
N LYS A 129 -14.18 28.97 7.00
CA LYS A 129 -13.04 28.05 6.82
C LYS A 129 -13.56 26.62 6.86
N MET A 130 -13.19 25.83 5.86
CA MET A 130 -13.47 24.40 5.80
C MET A 130 -12.17 23.63 5.65
N GLN A 131 -12.03 22.53 6.39
CA GLN A 131 -10.83 21.70 6.33
C GLN A 131 -11.15 20.21 6.33
N ILE A 132 -10.24 19.43 5.78
CA ILE A 132 -10.22 17.98 5.89
C ILE A 132 -8.84 17.56 6.40
N PRO A 133 -8.75 16.64 7.38
CA PRO A 133 -7.47 16.00 7.65
C PRO A 133 -7.06 15.24 6.39
N ILE A 134 -5.85 15.51 5.91
CA ILE A 134 -5.25 14.61 4.94
C ILE A 134 -4.79 13.43 5.77
N GLU A 135 -5.67 12.43 5.85
CA GLU A 135 -5.25 11.11 6.25
C GLU A 135 -4.06 10.78 5.35
N SER A 136 -2.91 10.58 5.97
CA SER A 136 -1.89 9.74 5.35
C SER A 136 -2.66 8.55 4.78
N LYS A 137 -2.39 8.12 3.54
CA LYS A 137 -2.54 6.68 3.22
C LYS A 137 -2.04 6.05 4.49
N ILE A 138 -2.83 5.23 5.20
CA ILE A 138 -2.31 4.48 6.32
C ILE A 138 -0.97 3.99 5.78
N MET A 139 0.15 4.60 6.20
CA MET A 139 1.43 3.95 6.06
C MET A 139 1.09 2.70 6.82
N PRO A 140 1.05 1.52 6.19
CA PRO A 140 0.61 0.33 6.88
C PRO A 140 1.36 0.38 8.20
N SER A 141 0.59 0.45 9.30
CA SER A 141 1.19 0.48 10.63
C SER A 141 2.20 -0.64 10.59
N PHE A 142 3.49 -0.32 10.74
CA PHE A 142 4.57 -1.23 10.40
C PHE A 142 4.24 -2.64 10.93
N GLU A 143 3.97 -3.58 10.02
CA GLU A 143 3.38 -4.85 10.39
C GLU A 143 4.45 -5.84 10.84
N ILE A 144 4.29 -6.40 12.04
CA ILE A 144 5.01 -7.61 12.43
C ILE A 144 4.21 -8.80 11.93
N ILE A 145 4.81 -9.60 11.04
CA ILE A 145 4.17 -10.74 10.40
C ILE A 145 4.98 -12.00 10.73
N PRO A 146 4.66 -12.72 11.82
CA PRO A 146 5.29 -14.00 12.10
C PRO A 146 5.02 -15.00 10.98
N ALA A 147 6.00 -15.86 10.70
CA ALA A 147 5.90 -16.91 9.70
C ALA A 147 5.72 -18.29 10.34
N ILE A 148 4.79 -19.08 9.81
CA ILE A 148 4.71 -20.53 10.07
C ILE A 148 4.90 -21.25 8.73
N ASP A 149 5.96 -22.04 8.64
CA ASP A 149 6.14 -22.96 7.52
C ASP A 149 5.60 -24.34 7.90
N ILE A 150 4.93 -25.02 6.97
CA ILE A 150 4.24 -26.29 7.19
C ILE A 150 4.85 -27.39 6.32
N ILE A 151 5.25 -28.49 6.97
CA ILE A 151 5.52 -29.80 6.34
C ILE A 151 4.79 -30.87 7.17
N ASP A 152 4.08 -31.77 6.51
CA ASP A 152 3.30 -32.86 7.11
C ASP A 152 2.34 -32.36 8.21
N GLY A 153 1.77 -31.18 8.03
CA GLY A 153 0.87 -30.53 8.99
C GLY A 153 1.53 -29.96 10.25
N LYS A 154 2.88 -29.90 10.32
CA LYS A 154 3.64 -29.44 11.49
C LYS A 154 4.36 -28.12 11.21
N CYS A 155 4.63 -27.33 12.25
CA CYS A 155 5.47 -26.14 12.17
C CYS A 155 6.94 -26.53 12.02
N VAL A 156 7.53 -26.13 10.91
CA VAL A 156 8.93 -26.41 10.60
C VAL A 156 9.70 -25.14 10.26
N ARG A 157 11.02 -25.27 10.14
CA ARG A 157 11.85 -24.34 9.38
C ARG A 157 12.87 -25.09 8.57
N LEU A 158 13.15 -24.58 7.39
CA LEU A 158 14.28 -25.00 6.56
C LEU A 158 15.44 -24.03 6.75
N THR A 159 16.67 -24.53 6.71
CA THR A 159 17.84 -23.65 6.59
C THR A 159 18.06 -23.35 5.10
N GLN A 160 17.96 -22.07 4.70
CA GLN A 160 18.08 -21.62 3.31
C GLN A 160 17.14 -22.36 2.33
N GLY A 161 15.97 -22.81 2.79
CA GLY A 161 15.01 -23.54 1.95
C GLY A 161 15.39 -24.99 1.63
N ASP A 162 16.43 -25.56 2.27
CA ASP A 162 16.81 -26.96 2.06
C ASP A 162 15.89 -27.91 2.85
N TYR A 163 15.07 -28.67 2.13
CA TYR A 163 14.15 -29.68 2.68
C TYR A 163 14.84 -30.80 3.45
N ASN A 164 16.14 -31.04 3.20
CA ASN A 164 16.90 -32.03 3.97
C ASN A 164 17.39 -31.47 5.31
N GLN A 165 17.33 -30.16 5.52
CA GLN A 165 17.73 -29.46 6.73
C GLN A 165 16.51 -28.89 7.46
N GLN A 166 15.55 -29.76 7.70
CA GLN A 166 14.31 -29.47 8.42
C GLN A 166 14.52 -29.56 9.94
N LYS A 167 13.94 -28.60 10.67
CA LYS A 167 13.72 -28.67 12.12
C LYS A 167 12.23 -28.49 12.39
N VAL A 168 11.64 -29.42 13.15
CA VAL A 168 10.27 -29.28 13.66
C VAL A 168 10.32 -28.45 14.95
N TYR A 169 9.54 -27.38 15.01
CA TYR A 169 9.45 -26.51 16.20
C TYR A 169 8.22 -26.80 17.03
N ASN A 170 7.10 -27.11 16.38
CA ASN A 170 5.85 -27.46 17.04
C ASN A 170 5.04 -28.40 16.14
N GLU A 171 4.41 -29.43 16.70
CA GLU A 171 3.56 -30.35 15.95
C GLU A 171 2.14 -29.79 15.71
N HIS A 172 1.80 -28.66 16.34
CA HIS A 172 0.46 -28.08 16.37
C HIS A 172 0.49 -26.61 15.92
N PRO A 173 0.38 -26.32 14.62
CA PRO A 173 0.40 -24.95 14.10
C PRO A 173 -0.64 -23.99 14.68
N LEU A 174 -1.79 -24.51 15.09
CA LEU A 174 -2.81 -23.70 15.74
C LEU A 174 -2.36 -23.14 17.09
N GLU A 175 -1.55 -23.88 17.86
CA GLU A 175 -1.05 -23.41 19.15
C GLU A 175 -0.11 -22.23 18.95
N VAL A 176 0.82 -22.35 18.00
CA VAL A 176 1.74 -21.27 17.61
C VAL A 176 0.97 -20.04 17.12
N ALA A 177 -0.05 -20.23 16.28
CA ALA A 177 -0.89 -19.13 15.81
C ALA A 177 -1.62 -18.42 16.96
N LYS A 178 -2.14 -19.16 17.94
CA LYS A 178 -2.80 -18.58 19.13
C LYS A 178 -1.82 -17.83 20.03
N GLU A 179 -0.57 -18.28 20.14
CA GLU A 179 0.48 -17.55 20.86
C GLU A 179 0.75 -16.20 20.19
N PHE A 180 0.85 -16.15 18.86
CA PHE A 180 0.99 -14.90 18.13
C PHE A 180 -0.24 -13.99 18.29
N GLU A 181 -1.45 -14.54 18.18
CA GLU A 181 -2.68 -13.77 18.41
C GLU A 181 -2.74 -13.18 19.83
N ALA A 182 -2.40 -13.97 20.85
CA ALA A 182 -2.39 -13.54 22.25
C ALA A 182 -1.38 -12.42 22.51
N LEU A 183 -0.32 -12.33 21.70
CA LEU A 183 0.64 -11.24 21.75
C LEU A 183 0.07 -9.91 21.22
N GLY A 184 -0.97 -9.98 20.40
CA GLY A 184 -1.58 -8.82 19.72
C GLY A 184 -1.24 -8.73 18.23
N VAL A 185 -0.51 -9.71 17.68
CA VAL A 185 -0.23 -9.79 16.25
C VAL A 185 -1.54 -9.84 15.47
N LYS A 186 -1.59 -9.16 14.33
CA LYS A 186 -2.78 -9.10 13.47
C LYS A 186 -2.68 -9.92 12.21
N ARG A 187 -1.46 -10.20 11.73
CA ARG A 187 -1.23 -10.83 10.45
C ARG A 187 -0.29 -12.03 10.59
N LEU A 188 -0.59 -13.11 9.87
CA LEU A 188 0.20 -14.34 9.87
C LEU A 188 0.60 -14.69 8.44
N HIS A 189 1.88 -14.99 8.22
CA HIS A 189 2.38 -15.54 6.97
C HIS A 189 2.45 -17.06 7.08
N LEU A 190 1.61 -17.78 6.32
CA LEU A 190 1.50 -19.23 6.40
C LEU A 190 1.98 -19.88 5.09
N VAL A 191 3.01 -20.72 5.15
CA VAL A 191 3.65 -21.29 3.96
C VAL A 191 3.51 -22.81 3.95
N ASP A 192 2.83 -23.33 2.95
CA ASP A 192 2.73 -24.75 2.65
C ASP A 192 3.95 -25.21 1.83
N LEU A 193 4.97 -25.74 2.52
CA LEU A 193 6.18 -26.21 1.87
C LEU A 193 5.96 -27.54 1.13
N ASP A 194 5.07 -28.40 1.62
CA ASP A 194 4.65 -29.60 0.85
C ASP A 194 4.02 -29.18 -0.48
N GLY A 195 3.14 -28.18 -0.43
CA GLY A 195 2.50 -27.64 -1.62
C GLY A 195 3.48 -26.93 -2.55
N ALA A 196 4.43 -26.17 -2.00
CA ALA A 196 5.50 -25.54 -2.78
C ALA A 196 6.33 -26.57 -3.55
N LYS A 197 6.68 -27.69 -2.91
CA LYS A 197 7.43 -28.80 -3.53
C LYS A 197 6.58 -29.60 -4.53
N LYS A 198 5.32 -29.86 -4.21
CA LYS A 198 4.40 -30.67 -5.04
C LYS A 198 3.84 -29.90 -6.24
N GLY A 199 3.73 -28.58 -6.15
CA GLY A 199 3.07 -27.74 -7.14
C GLY A 199 1.53 -27.78 -7.08
N ALA A 200 0.96 -28.04 -5.91
CA ALA A 200 -0.48 -27.98 -5.64
C ALA A 200 -0.69 -27.72 -4.14
N VAL A 201 -1.81 -27.10 -3.74
CA VAL A 201 -2.09 -26.86 -2.30
C VAL A 201 -2.32 -28.19 -1.56
N VAL A 202 -1.61 -28.41 -0.46
CA VAL A 202 -1.63 -29.65 0.34
C VAL A 202 -2.20 -29.39 1.73
N ASN A 203 -1.66 -28.41 2.46
CA ASN A 203 -1.93 -28.18 3.88
C ASN A 203 -3.11 -27.23 4.14
N TRP A 204 -4.12 -27.19 3.25
CA TRP A 204 -5.29 -26.32 3.40
C TRP A 204 -6.10 -26.56 4.68
N LYS A 205 -6.11 -27.79 5.22
CA LYS A 205 -6.75 -28.10 6.52
C LYS A 205 -6.09 -27.39 7.69
N VAL A 206 -4.78 -27.14 7.61
CA VAL A 206 -4.06 -26.37 8.64
C VAL A 206 -4.49 -24.91 8.57
N LEU A 207 -4.57 -24.35 7.36
CA LEU A 207 -5.10 -23.01 7.11
C LEU A 207 -6.54 -22.88 7.64
N GLU A 208 -7.45 -23.78 7.27
CA GLU A 208 -8.85 -23.79 7.72
C GLU A 208 -8.95 -23.79 9.26
N ASN A 209 -8.14 -24.62 9.91
CA ASN A 209 -8.13 -24.72 11.36
C ASN A 209 -7.60 -23.45 12.05
N ILE A 210 -6.57 -22.79 11.48
CA ILE A 210 -6.03 -21.52 12.00
C ILE A 210 -7.01 -20.37 11.76
N ALA A 211 -7.50 -20.20 10.53
CA ALA A 211 -8.41 -19.13 10.16
C ALA A 211 -9.75 -19.23 10.90
N GLY A 212 -10.26 -20.44 11.15
CA GLY A 212 -11.51 -20.65 11.88
C GLY A 212 -11.41 -20.51 13.41
N LYS A 213 -10.21 -20.45 13.99
CA LYS A 213 -10.00 -20.47 15.45
C LYS A 213 -9.11 -19.35 15.97
N THR A 214 -8.77 -18.39 15.11
CA THR A 214 -8.04 -17.16 15.45
C THR A 214 -8.67 -15.99 14.69
N SER A 215 -8.35 -14.77 15.11
CA SER A 215 -8.74 -13.52 14.44
C SER A 215 -7.62 -12.98 13.54
N LEU A 216 -6.60 -13.79 13.27
CA LEU A 216 -5.44 -13.40 12.47
C LEU A 216 -5.81 -13.27 11.00
N VAL A 217 -5.40 -12.17 10.38
CA VAL A 217 -5.41 -12.00 8.94
C VAL A 217 -4.30 -12.88 8.36
N THR A 218 -4.68 -14.04 7.82
CA THR A 218 -3.70 -15.03 7.34
C THR A 218 -3.49 -14.87 5.84
N ASP A 219 -2.26 -14.65 5.41
CA ASP A 219 -1.88 -14.89 4.02
C ASP A 219 -1.30 -16.30 3.87
N PHE A 220 -1.62 -16.96 2.76
CA PHE A 220 -1.25 -18.35 2.53
C PHE A 220 -0.55 -18.53 1.19
N GLY A 221 0.63 -19.15 1.21
CA GLY A 221 1.43 -19.45 0.04
C GLY A 221 1.88 -20.89 -0.01
N GLY A 222 2.38 -21.31 -1.17
CA GLY A 222 2.87 -22.67 -1.40
C GLY A 222 1.94 -23.50 -2.28
N GLY A 223 2.40 -23.86 -3.48
CA GLY A 223 1.68 -24.76 -4.37
C GLY A 223 0.51 -24.16 -5.16
N ILE A 224 0.23 -22.85 -5.07
CA ILE A 224 -0.82 -22.21 -5.86
C ILE A 224 -0.38 -22.14 -7.33
N LYS A 225 -1.00 -22.95 -8.20
CA LYS A 225 -0.68 -23.04 -9.64
C LYS A 225 -1.89 -22.83 -10.54
N THR A 226 -3.09 -23.08 -10.04
CA THR A 226 -4.34 -23.03 -10.79
C THR A 226 -5.37 -22.18 -10.08
N GLU A 227 -6.43 -21.78 -10.80
CA GLU A 227 -7.57 -21.09 -10.19
C GLU A 227 -8.25 -21.94 -9.10
N LYS A 228 -8.26 -23.27 -9.26
CA LYS A 228 -8.79 -24.19 -8.25
C LYS A 228 -7.99 -24.13 -6.94
N ASP A 229 -6.67 -23.97 -7.02
CA ASP A 229 -5.84 -23.80 -5.83
C ASP A 229 -6.18 -22.49 -5.10
N LEU A 230 -6.39 -21.40 -5.85
CA LEU A 230 -6.84 -20.12 -5.28
C LEU A 230 -8.19 -20.23 -4.58
N GLN A 231 -9.16 -20.92 -5.21
CA GLN A 231 -10.46 -21.17 -4.59
C GLN A 231 -10.30 -21.91 -3.27
N ILE A 232 -9.52 -23.00 -3.24
CA ILE A 232 -9.25 -23.77 -2.01
C ILE A 232 -8.65 -22.87 -0.93
N VAL A 233 -7.67 -22.02 -1.29
CA VAL A 233 -7.00 -21.11 -0.34
C VAL A 233 -7.98 -20.10 0.26
N PHE A 234 -8.79 -19.43 -0.56
CA PHE A 234 -9.75 -18.45 -0.06
C PHE A 234 -10.93 -19.08 0.69
N GLU A 235 -11.46 -20.23 0.23
CA GLU A 235 -12.53 -20.97 0.91
C GLU A 235 -12.07 -21.54 2.25
N SER A 236 -10.78 -21.87 2.38
CA SER A 236 -10.17 -22.28 3.65
C SER A 236 -9.88 -21.10 4.60
N GLY A 237 -10.23 -19.87 4.22
CA GLY A 237 -10.18 -18.70 5.10
C GLY A 237 -8.93 -17.82 4.99
N ALA A 238 -8.07 -18.03 3.99
CA ALA A 238 -6.99 -17.07 3.74
C ALA A 238 -7.56 -15.70 3.35
N ALA A 239 -7.00 -14.64 3.94
CA ALA A 239 -7.34 -13.28 3.57
C ALA A 239 -6.63 -12.83 2.28
N LEU A 240 -5.42 -13.33 2.05
CA LEU A 240 -4.60 -13.08 0.86
C LEU A 240 -3.96 -14.38 0.35
N ALA A 241 -3.81 -14.48 -0.96
CA ALA A 241 -3.04 -15.53 -1.61
C ALA A 241 -1.60 -15.03 -1.89
N THR A 242 -0.62 -15.76 -1.37
CA THR A 242 0.80 -15.49 -1.59
C THR A 242 1.30 -16.20 -2.84
N ILE A 243 1.67 -15.43 -3.87
CA ILE A 243 2.00 -15.94 -5.21
C ILE A 243 3.29 -15.30 -5.71
N GLY A 244 4.28 -16.13 -6.05
CA GLY A 244 5.52 -15.69 -6.70
C GLY A 244 5.80 -16.42 -8.02
N SER A 245 5.84 -17.75 -7.98
CA SER A 245 6.23 -18.55 -9.16
C SER A 245 5.30 -18.38 -10.38
N VAL A 246 3.98 -18.31 -10.19
CA VAL A 246 3.04 -18.09 -11.30
C VAL A 246 3.18 -16.67 -11.85
N ALA A 247 3.30 -15.67 -10.98
CA ALA A 247 3.52 -14.29 -11.40
C ALA A 247 4.78 -14.13 -12.27
N ALA A 248 5.82 -14.93 -12.02
CA ALA A 248 7.06 -14.89 -12.79
C ALA A 248 7.01 -15.72 -14.09
N LYS A 249 6.39 -16.91 -14.06
CA LYS A 249 6.40 -17.84 -15.22
C LYS A 249 5.22 -17.66 -16.16
N GLU A 250 4.08 -17.27 -15.64
CA GLU A 250 2.80 -17.17 -16.34
C GLU A 250 2.10 -15.84 -15.98
N PRO A 251 2.73 -14.68 -16.25
CA PRO A 251 2.26 -13.37 -15.79
C PRO A 251 0.84 -13.05 -16.28
N GLU A 252 0.51 -13.42 -17.52
CA GLU A 252 -0.83 -13.21 -18.07
C GLU A 252 -1.91 -13.95 -17.27
N LEU A 253 -1.64 -15.20 -16.87
CA LEU A 253 -2.54 -15.96 -16.00
C LEU A 253 -2.67 -15.26 -14.64
N PHE A 254 -1.55 -14.88 -14.04
CA PHE A 254 -1.54 -14.17 -12.76
C PHE A 254 -2.35 -12.87 -12.82
N PHE A 255 -2.26 -12.09 -13.90
CA PHE A 255 -3.02 -10.85 -14.06
C PHE A 255 -4.52 -11.08 -14.20
N THR A 256 -4.95 -12.22 -14.75
CA THR A 256 -6.39 -12.58 -14.70
C THR A 256 -6.87 -12.74 -13.27
N TRP A 257 -6.06 -13.34 -12.39
CA TRP A 257 -6.38 -13.48 -10.97
C TRP A 257 -6.37 -12.14 -10.23
N VAL A 258 -5.39 -11.28 -10.47
CA VAL A 258 -5.34 -9.92 -9.89
C VAL A 258 -6.62 -9.15 -10.24
N LYS A 259 -7.07 -9.25 -11.50
CA LYS A 259 -8.30 -8.59 -11.96
C LYS A 259 -9.56 -9.21 -11.36
N GLN A 260 -9.61 -10.53 -11.21
CA GLN A 260 -10.77 -11.27 -10.73
C GLN A 260 -10.98 -11.13 -9.22
N TYR A 261 -9.91 -11.29 -8.44
CA TYR A 261 -9.98 -11.32 -6.97
C TYR A 261 -9.69 -9.96 -6.32
N GLY A 262 -9.10 -9.03 -7.06
CA GLY A 262 -8.68 -7.72 -6.56
C GLY A 262 -7.23 -7.73 -6.04
N PRO A 263 -6.46 -6.65 -6.27
CA PRO A 263 -5.05 -6.57 -5.85
C PRO A 263 -4.87 -6.63 -4.33
N GLU A 264 -5.89 -6.32 -3.53
CA GLU A 264 -5.90 -6.42 -2.08
C GLU A 264 -5.92 -7.87 -1.56
N LYS A 265 -6.33 -8.83 -2.40
CA LYS A 265 -6.35 -10.27 -2.10
C LYS A 265 -5.06 -10.98 -2.51
N ILE A 266 -4.11 -10.28 -3.11
CA ILE A 266 -2.89 -10.85 -3.67
C ILE A 266 -1.68 -10.31 -2.90
N PHE A 267 -0.84 -11.22 -2.41
CA PHE A 267 0.45 -10.88 -1.83
C PHE A 267 1.56 -11.40 -2.73
N LEU A 268 2.21 -10.48 -3.45
CA LEU A 268 3.21 -10.84 -4.46
C LEU A 268 4.53 -11.20 -3.77
N GLY A 269 4.97 -12.44 -3.94
CA GLY A 269 6.27 -12.91 -3.47
C GLY A 269 7.36 -12.68 -4.51
N ALA A 270 8.33 -11.83 -4.18
CA ALA A 270 9.53 -11.59 -4.96
C ALA A 270 10.74 -12.20 -4.26
N ASP A 271 10.84 -13.53 -4.26
CA ASP A 271 12.01 -14.22 -3.73
C ASP A 271 13.17 -14.07 -4.71
N VAL A 272 14.34 -13.67 -4.21
CA VAL A 272 15.50 -13.34 -5.05
C VAL A 272 16.77 -14.07 -4.65
N LYS A 273 17.59 -14.33 -5.66
CA LYS A 273 19.01 -14.66 -5.52
C LYS A 273 19.79 -13.73 -6.44
N GLU A 274 20.73 -12.98 -5.88
CA GLU A 274 21.49 -11.96 -6.63
C GLU A 274 20.58 -10.97 -7.39
N GLU A 275 19.53 -10.49 -6.71
CA GLU A 275 18.50 -9.57 -7.25
C GLU A 275 17.70 -10.12 -8.46
N LYS A 276 17.80 -11.43 -8.75
CA LYS A 276 17.00 -12.13 -9.77
C LYS A 276 15.94 -13.01 -9.14
N ILE A 277 14.77 -13.06 -9.76
CA ILE A 277 13.62 -13.83 -9.26
C ILE A 277 13.94 -15.32 -9.25
N ALA A 278 13.69 -15.95 -8.11
CA ALA A 278 13.76 -17.39 -7.92
C ALA A 278 12.35 -17.98 -7.77
N VAL A 279 12.16 -19.18 -8.30
CA VAL A 279 10.85 -19.84 -8.45
C VAL A 279 10.95 -21.33 -8.10
N GLY A 280 9.80 -21.99 -7.99
CA GLY A 280 9.75 -23.44 -7.76
C GLY A 280 10.33 -23.86 -6.40
N GLY A 281 10.03 -23.11 -5.34
CA GLY A 281 10.61 -23.37 -4.01
C GLY A 281 12.11 -23.09 -3.97
N TRP A 282 12.56 -22.04 -4.67
CA TRP A 282 13.96 -21.57 -4.75
C TRP A 282 14.92 -22.50 -5.50
N LEU A 283 14.41 -23.54 -6.15
CA LEU A 283 15.21 -24.49 -6.93
C LEU A 283 15.68 -23.93 -8.28
N GLU A 284 14.99 -22.92 -8.80
CA GLU A 284 15.28 -22.31 -10.11
C GLU A 284 15.46 -20.80 -9.95
N THR A 285 16.61 -20.27 -10.39
CA THR A 285 16.84 -18.82 -10.51
C THR A 285 16.62 -18.41 -11.95
N THR A 286 15.70 -17.49 -12.18
CA THR A 286 15.38 -16.98 -13.52
C THR A 286 16.36 -15.89 -13.95
N GLY A 287 16.27 -15.47 -15.22
CA GLY A 287 16.98 -14.27 -15.71
C GLY A 287 16.29 -12.95 -15.38
N LEU A 288 15.08 -13.00 -14.82
CA LEU A 288 14.24 -11.82 -14.58
C LEU A 288 14.74 -11.05 -13.35
N SER A 289 15.06 -9.77 -13.52
CA SER A 289 15.44 -8.92 -12.40
C SER A 289 14.24 -8.64 -11.49
N VAL A 290 14.48 -8.45 -10.19
CA VAL A 290 13.43 -8.05 -9.25
C VAL A 290 12.78 -6.74 -9.65
N TYR A 291 13.53 -5.81 -10.23
CA TYR A 291 12.99 -4.51 -10.63
C TYR A 291 12.03 -4.63 -11.82
N ASP A 292 12.37 -5.41 -12.85
CA ASP A 292 11.48 -5.63 -14.00
C ASP A 292 10.22 -6.41 -13.57
N PHE A 293 10.40 -7.40 -12.71
CA PHE A 293 9.31 -8.16 -12.11
C PHE A 293 8.35 -7.24 -11.35
N LEU A 294 8.86 -6.41 -10.43
CA LEU A 294 8.02 -5.48 -9.68
C LEU A 294 7.37 -4.43 -10.58
N ALA A 295 8.10 -3.84 -11.53
CA ALA A 295 7.57 -2.83 -12.43
C ALA A 295 6.36 -3.34 -13.23
N SER A 296 6.47 -4.53 -13.82
CA SER A 296 5.37 -5.15 -14.59
C SER A 296 4.14 -5.45 -13.73
N ASN A 297 4.33 -5.98 -12.52
CA ASN A 297 3.23 -6.28 -11.60
C ASN A 297 2.57 -5.01 -11.02
N ILE A 298 3.36 -3.99 -10.67
CA ILE A 298 2.85 -2.71 -10.18
C ILE A 298 2.03 -2.00 -11.26
N ALA A 299 2.44 -2.09 -12.53
CA ALA A 299 1.66 -1.55 -13.65
C ALA A 299 0.27 -2.19 -13.78
N GLN A 300 0.08 -3.41 -13.27
CA GLN A 300 -1.21 -4.12 -13.20
C GLN A 300 -1.97 -3.87 -11.89
N GLY A 301 -1.50 -2.94 -11.05
CA GLY A 301 -2.17 -2.54 -9.80
C GLY A 301 -1.78 -3.36 -8.58
N VAL A 302 -0.77 -4.24 -8.67
CA VAL A 302 -0.28 -5.01 -7.52
C VAL A 302 0.54 -4.10 -6.61
N HIS A 303 0.13 -3.99 -5.35
CA HIS A 303 0.77 -3.10 -4.38
C HIS A 303 1.16 -3.77 -3.06
N HIS A 304 0.66 -4.97 -2.76
CA HIS A 304 1.08 -5.76 -1.59
C HIS A 304 2.18 -6.74 -2.02
N ILE A 305 3.40 -6.50 -1.54
CA ILE A 305 4.60 -7.15 -2.05
C ILE A 305 5.48 -7.51 -0.87
N PHE A 306 6.07 -8.70 -0.88
CA PHE A 306 7.24 -9.00 -0.06
C PHE A 306 8.42 -9.44 -0.92
N CYS A 307 9.62 -9.25 -0.39
CA CYS A 307 10.84 -9.69 -1.04
C CYS A 307 11.70 -10.45 -0.05
N THR A 308 12.04 -11.69 -0.40
CA THR A 308 12.96 -12.52 0.38
C THR A 308 14.30 -12.58 -0.32
N ASP A 309 15.37 -12.16 0.36
CA ASP A 309 16.72 -12.52 -0.10
C ASP A 309 17.06 -13.92 0.40
N ILE A 310 17.03 -14.88 -0.52
CA ILE A 310 17.23 -16.30 -0.22
C ILE A 310 18.62 -16.55 0.38
N ALA A 311 19.63 -15.74 0.00
CA ALA A 311 20.98 -15.89 0.55
C ALA A 311 21.06 -15.56 2.04
N LYS A 312 20.10 -14.79 2.56
CA LYS A 312 20.01 -14.43 3.99
C LYS A 312 19.00 -15.30 4.75
N ASP A 313 18.06 -15.96 4.07
CA ASP A 313 16.96 -16.62 4.74
C ASP A 313 17.41 -17.75 5.68
N GLY A 314 16.89 -17.74 6.91
CA GLY A 314 17.21 -18.73 7.94
C GLY A 314 18.66 -18.69 8.46
N LEU A 315 19.49 -17.71 8.07
CA LEU A 315 20.87 -17.59 8.53
C LEU A 315 21.05 -16.78 9.81
N LEU A 316 20.06 -15.94 10.18
CA LEU A 316 20.13 -15.04 11.34
C LEU A 316 21.36 -14.09 11.27
N GLN A 317 21.59 -13.48 10.09
CA GLN A 317 22.74 -12.60 9.79
C GLN A 317 22.35 -11.17 9.41
N GLY A 318 21.11 -10.78 9.72
CA GLY A 318 20.52 -9.51 9.32
C GLY A 318 19.88 -9.57 7.92
N PRO A 319 18.82 -8.76 7.70
CA PRO A 319 18.10 -8.70 6.43
C PRO A 319 18.90 -7.98 5.33
N SER A 320 18.45 -8.09 4.08
CA SER A 320 19.08 -7.41 2.93
C SER A 320 18.64 -5.94 2.81
N VAL A 321 19.02 -5.15 3.82
CA VAL A 321 18.67 -3.71 3.94
C VAL A 321 18.99 -2.92 2.67
N ASP A 322 20.16 -3.15 2.06
CA ASP A 322 20.58 -2.41 0.86
C ASP A 322 19.70 -2.74 -0.35
N LEU A 323 19.33 -4.01 -0.53
CA LEU A 323 18.38 -4.43 -1.58
C LEU A 323 17.03 -3.72 -1.39
N TYR A 324 16.51 -3.71 -0.15
CA TYR A 324 15.21 -3.12 0.14
C TYR A 324 15.21 -1.60 -0.04
N LYS A 325 16.29 -0.91 0.33
CA LYS A 325 16.48 0.51 0.06
C LYS A 325 16.43 0.82 -1.44
N LYS A 326 17.08 0.01 -2.29
CA LYS A 326 17.03 0.18 -3.76
C LYS A 326 15.61 0.03 -4.28
N ILE A 327 14.90 -1.02 -3.86
CA ILE A 327 13.51 -1.28 -4.26
C ILE A 327 12.59 -0.11 -3.85
N LEU A 328 12.66 0.32 -2.58
CA LEU A 328 11.84 1.41 -2.04
C LEU A 328 12.18 2.78 -2.67
N ALA A 329 13.43 2.99 -3.08
CA ALA A 329 13.82 4.19 -3.79
C ALA A 329 13.18 4.26 -5.19
N GLN A 330 13.12 3.13 -5.88
CA GLN A 330 12.60 3.01 -7.25
C GLN A 330 11.06 2.96 -7.31
N PHE A 331 10.42 2.25 -6.38
CA PHE A 331 8.98 2.03 -6.39
C PHE A 331 8.32 2.73 -5.20
N ARG A 332 7.74 3.91 -5.44
CA ARG A 332 7.04 4.69 -4.41
C ARG A 332 5.59 4.24 -4.29
N GLY A 333 5.07 4.22 -3.06
CA GLY A 333 3.65 3.98 -2.77
C GLY A 333 3.21 2.51 -2.75
N ILE A 334 4.13 1.57 -2.82
CA ILE A 334 3.90 0.13 -2.60
C ILE A 334 3.88 -0.19 -1.09
N ASN A 335 3.14 -1.24 -0.72
CA ASN A 335 3.17 -1.86 0.60
C ASN A 335 4.23 -2.97 0.57
N PHE A 336 5.47 -2.60 0.86
CA PHE A 336 6.63 -3.48 0.78
C PHE A 336 7.00 -4.10 2.12
N VAL A 337 6.93 -5.42 2.20
CA VAL A 337 7.27 -6.22 3.38
C VAL A 337 8.65 -6.87 3.17
N ALA A 338 9.55 -6.68 4.14
CA ALA A 338 10.85 -7.34 4.13
C ALA A 338 10.73 -8.80 4.60
N SER A 339 11.52 -9.71 4.04
CA SER A 339 11.52 -11.13 4.42
C SER A 339 12.94 -11.72 4.35
N GLY A 340 13.28 -12.57 5.32
CA GLY A 340 14.57 -13.27 5.36
C GLY A 340 15.69 -12.50 6.08
N GLY A 341 16.59 -13.25 6.71
CA GLY A 341 17.78 -12.71 7.38
C GLY A 341 17.58 -12.10 8.77
N VAL A 342 16.37 -11.67 9.12
CA VAL A 342 16.06 -11.07 10.44
C VAL A 342 16.64 -11.91 11.56
N SER A 343 17.41 -11.27 12.43
CA SER A 343 18.25 -11.92 13.44
C SER A 343 18.04 -11.39 14.85
N ASN A 344 17.58 -10.15 15.00
CA ASN A 344 17.36 -9.47 16.27
C ASN A 344 16.31 -8.36 16.13
N ILE A 345 15.93 -7.71 17.23
CA ILE A 345 14.90 -6.66 17.23
C ILE A 345 15.37 -5.35 16.57
N ASP A 346 16.67 -5.06 16.57
CA ASP A 346 17.21 -3.85 15.91
C ASP A 346 17.06 -3.95 14.39
N ASP A 347 17.15 -5.16 13.82
CA ASP A 347 16.86 -5.38 12.39
C ASP A 347 15.44 -4.92 12.04
N VAL A 348 14.46 -5.17 12.93
CA VAL A 348 13.06 -4.75 12.76
C VAL A 348 12.94 -3.23 12.78
N ALA A 349 13.65 -2.57 13.71
CA ALA A 349 13.71 -1.10 13.77
C ALA A 349 14.30 -0.49 12.50
N VAL A 350 15.40 -1.06 11.99
CA VAL A 350 16.04 -0.61 10.74
C VAL A 350 15.09 -0.77 9.56
N LEU A 351 14.41 -1.91 9.43
CA LEU A 351 13.46 -2.16 8.34
C LEU A 351 12.29 -1.16 8.36
N LYS A 352 11.80 -0.80 9.55
CA LYS A 352 10.79 0.25 9.73
C LYS A 352 11.33 1.62 9.30
N GLU A 353 12.55 1.96 9.70
CA GLU A 353 13.18 3.25 9.40
C GLU A 353 13.39 3.46 7.89
N ILE A 354 13.79 2.42 7.15
CA ILE A 354 14.02 2.54 5.70
C ILE A 354 12.72 2.63 4.89
N GLY A 355 11.56 2.45 5.53
CA GLY A 355 10.24 2.62 4.92
C GLY A 355 9.57 1.33 4.47
N CYS A 356 9.98 0.15 4.97
CA CYS A 356 9.18 -1.06 4.80
C CYS A 356 7.82 -0.88 5.50
N SER A 357 6.77 -1.46 4.92
CA SER A 357 5.43 -1.48 5.53
C SER A 357 5.27 -2.59 6.57
N GLY A 358 6.21 -3.53 6.63
CA GLY A 358 6.23 -4.61 7.59
C GLY A 358 7.41 -5.53 7.39
N VAL A 359 7.48 -6.57 8.22
CA VAL A 359 8.52 -7.59 8.17
C VAL A 359 7.95 -8.98 8.46
N ILE A 360 8.36 -9.95 7.65
CA ILE A 360 8.13 -11.37 7.90
C ILE A 360 9.25 -11.90 8.80
N ILE A 361 8.89 -12.48 9.94
CA ILE A 361 9.85 -13.01 10.92
C ILE A 361 9.55 -14.49 11.18
N GLY A 362 10.49 -15.36 10.81
CA GLY A 362 10.42 -16.80 11.08
C GLY A 362 11.41 -17.22 12.16
N LYS A 363 12.55 -17.78 11.73
CA LYS A 363 13.54 -18.47 12.58
C LYS A 363 13.98 -17.70 13.83
N ALA A 364 14.08 -16.36 13.77
CA ALA A 364 14.52 -15.56 14.92
C ALA A 364 13.58 -15.66 16.14
N ILE A 365 12.28 -15.82 15.91
CA ILE A 365 11.29 -16.04 16.97
C ILE A 365 11.51 -17.42 17.58
N TYR A 366 11.55 -18.45 16.75
CA TYR A 366 11.63 -19.83 17.20
C TYR A 366 12.95 -20.20 17.89
N GLU A 367 14.05 -19.54 17.53
CA GLU A 367 15.36 -19.71 18.19
C GLU A 367 15.57 -18.72 19.36
N GLY A 368 14.51 -18.00 19.79
CA GLY A 368 14.54 -17.10 20.94
C GLY A 368 15.46 -15.88 20.78
N LYS A 369 15.84 -15.53 19.54
CA LYS A 369 16.66 -14.35 19.23
C LYS A 369 15.86 -13.05 19.28
N ILE A 370 14.55 -13.15 19.07
CA ILE A 370 13.59 -12.09 19.32
C ILE A 370 12.52 -12.69 20.22
N SER A 371 12.41 -12.16 21.42
CA SER A 371 11.38 -12.56 22.37
C SER A 371 10.02 -11.98 21.99
N MET A 372 8.95 -12.62 22.44
CA MET A 372 7.60 -12.09 22.28
C MET A 372 7.46 -10.69 22.92
N ALA A 373 8.13 -10.44 24.04
CA ALA A 373 8.12 -9.14 24.71
C ALA A 373 8.73 -8.03 23.84
N GLU A 374 9.81 -8.33 23.11
CA GLU A 374 10.41 -7.41 22.15
C GLU A 374 9.49 -7.16 20.94
N LEU A 375 8.87 -8.20 20.38
CA LEU A 375 7.90 -8.02 19.28
C LEU A 375 6.74 -7.10 19.69
N LYS A 376 6.27 -7.20 20.94
CA LYS A 376 5.17 -6.40 21.47
C LYS A 376 5.46 -4.89 21.45
N THR A 377 6.72 -4.45 21.40
CA THR A 377 7.03 -3.02 21.31
C THR A 377 6.73 -2.42 19.93
N PHE A 378 6.40 -3.26 18.93
CA PHE A 378 6.04 -2.86 17.57
C PHE A 378 4.56 -3.06 17.24
N LEU A 379 3.77 -3.61 18.16
CA LEU A 379 2.33 -3.87 18.05
C LEU A 379 1.53 -2.78 18.79
#